data_AF-A0A1P8AXQ8-F1
#
_entry.id   AF-A0A1P8AXQ8-F1
#
_cell.length_a   1.000
_cell.length_b   1.000
_cell.length_c   1.000
_cell.angle_alpha   90.00
_cell.angle_beta   90.00
_cell.angle_gamma   90.00
#
_symmetry.space_group_name_H-M   'P 1'
#
loop_
_entity.id
_entity.type
_entity.pdbx_description
1 polymer ?
#
loop_
_entity_poly.entity_id
_entity_poly.type
_entity_poly.pdbx_seq_one_letter_code
_entity_poly.pdbx_strand_id
1 'polypeptide(L)'
;MSSSKMTTINGTDNLAWNDEQTRFYLELRIEEKLKGNIRNQNVNDAGRQTIIDRFYEVYGERHTWRKFGIKFTTCKKQYEGLVI
;
A
#
# COMPACT_ATOMS: atom_id res chain seq x y z
N MET A 1 -28.13 -14.24 4.13
CA MET A 1 -27.27 -13.45 3.22
C MET A 1 -25.87 -13.43 3.82
N SER A 2 -24.90 -13.97 3.08
CA SER A 2 -23.54 -14.24 3.54
C SER A 2 -22.76 -12.96 3.83
N SER A 3 -22.35 -12.76 5.08
CA SER A 3 -21.42 -11.70 5.47
C SER A 3 -20.03 -12.32 5.62
N SER A 4 -19.14 -12.02 4.68
CA SER A 4 -17.76 -12.51 4.65
C SER A 4 -17.00 -12.07 5.90
N LYS A 5 -16.34 -13.04 6.54
CA LYS A 5 -15.48 -12.85 7.72
C LYS A 5 -14.32 -11.89 7.37
N MET A 6 -14.42 -10.64 7.79
CA MET A 6 -13.27 -9.75 7.90
C MET A 6 -12.58 -10.06 9.24
N THR A 7 -11.45 -10.75 9.19
CA THR A 7 -10.58 -10.96 10.35
C THR A 7 -9.91 -9.63 10.70
N THR A 8 -10.53 -8.87 11.61
CA THR A 8 -9.93 -7.69 12.23
C THR A 8 -8.74 -8.13 13.08
N ILE A 9 -7.53 -7.82 12.60
CA ILE A 9 -6.29 -7.99 13.35
C ILE A 9 -6.21 -6.81 14.33
N ASN A 10 -6.81 -6.98 15.51
CA ASN A 10 -6.70 -6.02 16.62
C ASN A 10 -5.26 -6.00 17.17
N GLY A 11 -4.68 -4.80 17.37
CA GLY A 11 -3.75 -4.60 18.49
C GLY A 11 -2.27 -4.37 18.21
N THR A 12 -1.89 -3.59 17.18
CA THR A 12 -0.63 -2.82 17.20
C THR A 12 -0.88 -1.43 16.61
N ASP A 13 -1.53 -0.59 17.44
CA ASP A 13 -2.31 0.62 17.15
C ASP A 13 -1.57 1.83 16.53
N ASN A 14 -0.50 1.62 15.74
CA ASN A 14 0.13 2.67 14.92
C ASN A 14 0.74 2.16 13.58
N LEU A 15 0.62 0.86 13.27
CA LEU A 15 1.41 0.22 12.20
C LEU A 15 0.62 -0.45 11.07
N ALA A 16 -0.68 -0.71 11.22
CA ALA A 16 -1.47 -1.39 10.20
C ALA A 16 -2.38 -0.41 9.47
N TRP A 17 -2.05 -0.06 8.22
CA TRP A 17 -3.04 0.55 7.33
C TRP A 17 -4.25 -0.36 7.19
N ASN A 18 -5.44 0.21 7.27
CA ASN A 18 -6.68 -0.51 7.01
C ASN A 18 -6.77 -0.96 5.53
N ASP A 19 -7.78 -1.76 5.20
CA ASP A 19 -7.92 -2.33 3.86
C ASP A 19 -8.09 -1.25 2.78
N GLU A 20 -8.78 -0.15 3.09
CA GLU A 20 -8.98 0.97 2.17
C GLU A 20 -7.67 1.72 1.90
N GLN A 21 -6.91 2.07 2.94
CA GLN A 21 -5.58 2.68 2.84
C GLN A 21 -4.62 1.78 2.06
N THR A 22 -4.69 0.47 2.30
CA THR A 22 -3.88 -0.52 1.59
C THR A 22 -4.26 -0.56 0.11
N ARG A 23 -5.56 -0.61 -0.20
CA ARG A 23 -6.07 -0.60 -1.56
C ARG A 23 -5.65 0.67 -2.31
N PHE A 24 -5.86 1.83 -1.71
CA PHE A 24 -5.50 3.12 -2.29
C PHE A 24 -4.00 3.21 -2.60
N TYR A 25 -3.15 2.75 -1.67
CA TYR A 25 -1.71 2.68 -1.93
C TYR A 25 -1.35 1.79 -3.14
N LEU A 26 -2.00 0.63 -3.27
CA LEU A 26 -1.77 -0.27 -4.40
C LEU A 26 -2.26 0.34 -5.72
N GLU A 27 -3.39 1.04 -5.71
CA GLU A 27 -3.91 1.81 -6.85
C GLU A 27 -2.91 2.89 -7.28
N LEU A 28 -2.40 3.70 -6.35
CA LEU A 28 -1.37 4.70 -6.65
C LEU A 28 -0.11 4.06 -7.27
N ARG A 29 0.32 2.89 -6.79
CA ARG A 29 1.45 2.17 -7.41
C ARG A 29 1.15 1.74 -8.84
N ILE A 30 -0.08 1.31 -9.14
CA ILE A 30 -0.47 0.94 -10.50
C ILE A 30 -0.41 2.17 -11.41
N GLU A 31 -0.93 3.31 -10.96
CA GLU A 31 -0.85 4.57 -11.70
C GLU A 31 0.60 4.99 -11.97
N GLU A 32 1.45 4.97 -10.94
CA GLU A 32 2.86 5.33 -11.10
C GLU A 32 3.62 4.34 -12.00
N LYS A 33 3.23 3.06 -12.01
CA LYS A 33 3.76 2.09 -12.98
C LYS A 33 3.36 2.46 -14.40
N LEU A 34 2.10 2.86 -14.63
CA LEU A 34 1.61 3.28 -15.94
C LEU A 34 2.29 4.57 -16.45
N LYS A 35 2.63 5.49 -15.55
CA LYS A 35 3.42 6.70 -15.86
C LYS A 35 4.90 6.43 -16.15
N GLY A 36 5.38 5.19 -15.96
CA GLY A 36 6.79 4.84 -16.13
C GLY A 36 7.67 5.12 -14.91
N ASN A 37 7.09 5.46 -13.75
CA ASN A 37 7.81 5.76 -12.52
C ASN A 37 8.22 4.51 -11.71
N ILE A 38 7.85 3.30 -12.18
CA ILE A 38 8.22 2.03 -11.55
C ILE A 38 8.92 1.12 -12.56
N ARG A 39 10.16 0.73 -12.25
CA ARG A 39 10.94 -0.26 -13.01
C ARG A 39 11.40 -1.37 -12.09
N ASN A 40 11.20 -2.64 -12.48
CA ASN A 40 11.56 -3.81 -11.67
C ASN A 40 11.04 -3.72 -10.21
N GLN A 41 9.78 -3.30 -10.04
CA GLN A 41 9.12 -3.04 -8.74
C GLN A 41 9.68 -1.86 -7.91
N ASN A 42 10.76 -1.23 -8.37
CA ASN A 42 11.37 -0.06 -7.73
C ASN A 42 10.74 1.22 -8.25
N VAL A 43 10.18 2.01 -7.33
CA VAL A 43 9.63 3.34 -7.60
C VAL A 43 10.76 4.36 -7.59
N ASN A 44 10.86 5.19 -8.63
CA ASN A 44 11.79 6.32 -8.69
C ASN A 44 11.36 7.45 -7.73
N ASP A 45 12.21 8.45 -7.52
CA ASP A 45 11.94 9.48 -6.52
C ASP A 45 10.70 10.34 -6.82
N ALA A 46 10.41 10.61 -8.11
CA ALA A 46 9.20 11.32 -8.52
C ALA A 46 7.92 10.54 -8.16
N GLY A 47 7.89 9.24 -8.42
CA GLY A 47 6.77 8.38 -8.05
C GLY A 47 6.63 8.21 -6.53
N ARG A 48 7.76 8.15 -5.80
CA ARG A 48 7.73 8.11 -4.32
C ARG A 48 7.09 9.37 -3.75
N GLN A 49 7.51 10.53 -4.24
CA GLN A 49 6.99 11.81 -3.78
C GLN A 49 5.49 11.92 -4.10
N THR A 50 5.10 11.54 -5.33
CA THR A 50 3.70 11.53 -5.76
C THR A 50 2.83 10.62 -4.87
N ILE A 51 3.29 9.40 -4.59
CA ILE A 51 2.55 8.47 -3.72
C ILE A 51 2.41 9.04 -2.31
N ILE A 52 3.48 9.60 -1.74
CA ILE A 52 3.47 10.17 -0.38
C ILE A 52 2.48 11.34 -0.31
N ASP A 53 2.53 12.26 -1.27
CA ASP A 53 1.71 13.45 -1.26
C ASP A 53 0.23 13.12 -1.51
N ARG A 54 -0.08 12.21 -2.44
CA ARG A 54 -1.46 11.73 -2.66
C ARG A 54 -2.03 10.97 -1.46
N PHE A 55 -1.22 10.13 -0.83
CA PHE A 55 -1.64 9.42 0.38
C PHE A 55 -1.91 10.40 1.53
N TYR A 56 -1.07 11.42 1.69
CA TYR A 56 -1.28 12.49 2.65
C TYR A 56 -2.51 13.34 2.34
N GLU A 57 -2.75 13.67 1.07
CA GLU A 57 -3.93 14.44 0.63
C GLU A 57 -5.25 13.74 1.01
N VAL A 58 -5.31 12.41 0.89
CA VAL A 58 -6.52 11.63 1.17
C VAL A 58 -6.70 11.31 2.65
N TYR A 59 -5.63 10.91 3.35
CA TYR A 59 -5.73 10.42 4.73
C TYR A 59 -5.21 11.39 5.80
N GLY A 60 -4.58 12.51 5.42
CA GLY A 60 -4.01 13.49 6.35
C GLY A 60 -2.75 13.00 7.09
N GLU A 61 -2.28 11.77 6.81
CA GLU A 61 -1.13 11.17 7.50
C GLU A 61 0.11 11.12 6.60
N ARG A 62 1.17 11.84 6.99
CA ARG A 62 2.44 11.79 6.27
C ARG A 62 3.29 10.65 6.80
N HIS A 63 3.78 9.81 5.90
CA HIS A 63 4.63 8.67 6.24
C HIS A 63 5.96 8.71 5.47
N THR A 64 7.01 8.15 6.05
CA THR A 64 8.28 7.96 5.33
C THR A 64 8.13 6.87 4.28
N TRP A 65 8.87 6.97 3.17
CA TRP A 65 8.85 5.95 2.10
C TRP A 65 9.10 4.52 2.62
N ARG A 66 9.89 4.38 3.69
CA ARG A 66 10.15 3.10 4.36
C ARG A 66 8.85 2.39 4.77
N LYS A 67 7.84 3.11 5.28
CA LYS A 67 6.55 2.52 5.69
C LYS A 67 5.79 1.95 4.49
N PHE A 68 5.77 2.68 3.37
CA PHE A 68 5.20 2.21 2.09
C PHE A 68 5.92 0.96 1.57
N GLY A 69 7.26 0.94 1.62
CA GLY A 69 8.07 -0.20 1.23
C GLY A 69 7.72 -1.46 2.03
N ILE A 70 7.69 -1.35 3.36
CA ILE A 70 7.31 -2.45 4.25
C ILE A 70 5.91 -2.96 3.92
N LYS A 71 4.92 -2.07 3.77
CA LYS A 71 3.55 -2.48 3.43
C LYS A 71 3.50 -3.25 2.11
N PHE A 72 4.20 -2.76 1.08
CA PHE A 72 4.24 -3.45 -0.23
C PHE A 72 4.83 -4.85 -0.11
N THR A 73 5.94 -5.01 0.63
CA THR A 73 6.53 -6.33 0.89
C THR A 73 5.57 -7.25 1.64
N THR A 74 4.86 -6.75 2.65
CA THR A 74 3.84 -7.52 3.38
C THR A 74 2.70 -7.97 2.47
N CYS A 75 2.14 -7.07 1.66
CA CYS A 75 1.09 -7.42 0.69
C CYS A 75 1.59 -8.45 -0.32
N LYS A 76 2.81 -8.27 -0.88
CA LYS A 76 3.40 -9.21 -1.83
C LYS A 76 3.51 -10.63 -1.24
N LYS A 77 4.00 -10.76 -0.01
CA LYS A 77 4.09 -12.07 0.68
C LYS A 77 2.72 -12.73 0.88
N GLN A 78 1.68 -11.94 1.19
CA GLN A 78 0.32 -12.45 1.35
C GLN A 78 -0.24 -13.01 0.03
N TYR A 79 0.04 -12.36 -1.10
CA TYR A 79 -0.41 -12.83 -2.42
C TYR A 79 0.45 -13.95 -3.01
N GLU A 80 1.78 -13.95 -2.77
CA GLU A 80 2.66 -15.06 -3.15
C GLU A 80 2.29 -16.35 -2.41
N GLY A 81 1.81 -16.25 -1.18
CA GLY A 81 1.30 -17.39 -0.41
C GLY A 81 -0.08 -17.91 -0.85
N LEU A 82 -0.75 -17.26 -1.81
CA LEU A 82 -2.09 -17.63 -2.27
C LEU A 82 -2.09 -18.51 -3.53
N VAL A 83 -0.92 -18.85 -4.07
CA VAL A 83 -0.75 -19.79 -5.18
C VAL A 83 -0.39 -21.16 -4.61
N ILE A 84 -1.42 -21.97 -4.34
CA ILE A 84 -1.33 -23.42 -4.16
C ILE A 84 -1.93 -24.08 -5.40
#